data_AF-A0A1I0ADY8-F1
#
_entry.id   AF-A0A1I0ADY8-F1
#
_cell.length_a   1.000
_cell.length_b   1.000
_cell.length_c   1.000
_cell.angle_alpha   90.00
_cell.angle_beta   90.00
_cell.angle_gamma   90.00
#
_symmetry.space_group_name_H-M   'P 1'
#
loop_
_entity.id
_entity.type
_entity.pdbx_description
1 polymer ?
#
loop_
_entity_poly.entity_id
_entity_poly.type
_entity_poly.pdbx_seq_one_letter_code
_entity_poly.pdbx_strand_id
1 'polypeptide(L)'
;MSFLSRLRARIRDRFDAWRWWYALRVGSVPKCAVCGNEAAWIATSENEPRCFQHIPAEGEEAIRDVQPEDCFTDWDEYPSE
;
A
#
# COMPACT_ATOMS: atom_id res chain seq x y z
N MET A 1 7.90 -27.21 -13.82
CA MET A 1 8.24 -26.30 -12.70
C MET A 1 8.79 -27.13 -11.54
N SER A 2 10.03 -26.89 -11.13
CA SER A 2 10.72 -27.67 -10.10
C SER A 2 10.04 -27.52 -8.72
N PHE A 3 10.09 -28.58 -7.90
CA PHE A 3 9.59 -28.60 -6.52
C PHE A 3 10.15 -27.43 -5.68
N LEU A 4 11.41 -27.06 -5.92
CA LEU A 4 12.06 -25.90 -5.29
C LEU A 4 11.36 -24.57 -5.60
N SER A 5 10.86 -24.38 -6.82
CA SER A 5 10.14 -23.16 -7.22
C SER A 5 8.79 -23.05 -6.49
N ARG A 6 8.09 -24.17 -6.29
CA ARG A 6 6.82 -24.21 -5.54
C ARG A 6 7.02 -23.94 -4.06
N LEU A 7 8.05 -24.51 -3.45
CA LEU A 7 8.39 -24.26 -2.04
C LEU A 7 8.75 -22.79 -1.82
N ARG A 8 9.58 -22.21 -2.70
CA ARG A 8 9.96 -20.80 -2.64
C ARG A 8 8.75 -19.88 -2.77
N ALA A 9 7.83 -20.16 -3.69
CA ALA A 9 6.60 -19.38 -3.84
C ALA A 9 5.74 -19.41 -2.55
N ARG A 10 5.58 -20.59 -1.94
CA ARG A 10 4.78 -20.78 -0.72
C ARG A 10 5.38 -20.09 0.51
N ILE A 11 6.71 -20.07 0.62
CA ILE A 11 7.40 -19.34 1.71
C ILE A 11 7.22 -17.83 1.52
N ARG A 12 7.36 -17.34 0.29
CA ARG A 12 7.20 -15.91 -0.03
C ARG A 12 5.79 -15.43 0.30
N ASP A 13 4.77 -16.17 -0.17
CA ASP A 13 3.35 -15.90 0.11
C ASP A 13 3.06 -15.84 1.63
N ARG A 14 3.60 -16.80 2.39
CA ARG A 14 3.44 -16.82 3.86
C ARG A 14 4.08 -15.61 4.53
N PHE A 15 5.25 -15.20 4.03
CA PHE A 15 5.97 -14.04 4.56
C PHE A 15 5.23 -12.74 4.26
N ASP A 16 4.73 -12.58 3.04
CA ASP A 16 3.92 -11.42 2.63
C ASP A 16 2.62 -11.33 3.45
N ALA A 17 1.93 -12.45 3.65
CA ALA A 17 0.74 -12.48 4.52
C ALA A 17 1.07 -12.09 5.97
N TRP A 18 2.24 -12.48 6.48
CA TRP A 18 2.66 -12.12 7.84
C TRP A 18 3.06 -10.65 7.95
N ARG A 19 3.72 -10.09 6.92
CA ARG A 19 4.00 -8.66 6.83
C ARG A 19 2.73 -7.83 6.82
N TRP A 20 1.74 -8.24 6.03
CA TRP A 20 0.43 -7.58 6.01
C TRP A 20 -0.29 -7.67 7.35
N TRP A 21 -0.32 -8.86 7.96
CA TRP A 21 -0.90 -9.02 9.28
C TRP A 21 -0.24 -8.09 10.31
N TYR A 22 1.09 -8.01 10.32
CA TYR A 22 1.83 -7.14 11.22
C TYR A 22 1.57 -5.66 10.94
N ALA A 23 1.60 -5.25 9.66
CA ALA A 23 1.35 -3.88 9.22
C ALA A 23 -0.04 -3.37 9.64
N LEU A 24 -1.08 -4.17 9.45
CA LEU A 24 -2.45 -3.83 9.86
C LEU A 24 -2.67 -3.90 11.38
N ARG A 25 -1.86 -4.71 12.09
CA ARG A 25 -1.96 -4.88 13.54
C ARG A 25 -1.29 -3.75 14.31
N VAL A 26 -0.13 -3.31 13.84
CA VAL A 26 0.76 -2.37 14.55
C VAL A 26 0.72 -0.97 13.93
N GLY A 27 0.66 -0.90 12.60
CA GLY A 27 0.39 0.34 11.88
C GLY A 27 -1.11 0.58 11.75
N SER A 28 -1.46 1.52 10.88
CA SER A 28 -2.84 1.77 10.49
C SER A 28 -2.96 1.75 8.97
N VAL A 29 -4.13 1.40 8.45
CA VAL A 29 -4.39 1.52 7.01
C VAL A 29 -4.22 2.99 6.63
N PRO A 30 -3.39 3.31 5.61
CA PRO A 30 -3.21 4.68 5.16
C PRO A 30 -4.55 5.34 4.87
N LYS A 31 -4.67 6.63 5.19
CA LYS A 31 -5.89 7.40 4.94
C LYS A 31 -5.76 8.14 3.63
N CYS A 32 -6.84 8.20 2.87
CA CYS A 32 -6.88 8.96 1.64
C CYS A 32 -6.65 10.44 1.95
N ALA A 33 -5.67 11.05 1.29
CA ALA A 33 -5.30 12.45 1.48
C ALA A 33 -6.45 13.45 1.22
N VAL A 34 -7.48 13.06 0.44
CA VAL A 34 -8.61 13.93 0.09
C VAL A 34 -9.77 13.83 1.08
N CYS A 35 -10.15 12.61 1.48
CA CYS A 35 -11.39 12.39 2.23
C CYS A 35 -11.22 11.66 3.56
N GLY A 36 -9.99 11.26 3.92
CA GLY A 36 -9.71 10.57 5.18
C GLY A 36 -10.23 9.13 5.30
N ASN A 37 -10.87 8.59 4.24
CA ASN A 37 -11.28 7.18 4.18
C ASN A 37 -10.07 6.26 4.02
N GLU A 38 -10.25 4.96 4.18
CA GLU A 38 -9.18 3.98 3.92
C GLU A 38 -8.68 4.08 2.48
N ALA A 39 -7.37 4.21 2.33
CA ALA A 39 -6.72 4.22 1.04
C ALA A 39 -6.64 2.80 0.48
N ALA A 40 -6.73 2.73 -0.84
CA ALA A 40 -6.68 1.48 -1.60
C ALA A 40 -5.40 1.37 -2.44
N TRP A 41 -4.79 2.52 -2.78
CA TRP A 41 -3.59 2.61 -3.60
C TRP A 41 -2.87 3.93 -3.30
N ILE A 42 -1.66 4.05 -3.83
CA ILE A 42 -0.79 5.22 -3.72
C ILE A 42 -0.68 5.88 -5.10
N ALA A 43 -1.01 7.17 -5.17
CA ALA A 43 -0.79 8.00 -6.35
C ALA A 43 0.72 8.23 -6.48
N THR A 44 1.33 7.75 -7.56
CA THR A 44 2.79 7.81 -7.71
C THR A 44 3.27 9.21 -8.09
N SER A 45 2.43 10.01 -8.74
CA SER A 45 2.67 11.40 -9.12
C SER A 45 2.78 12.33 -7.92
N GLU A 46 1.84 12.25 -6.98
CA GLU A 46 1.84 13.08 -5.77
C GLU A 46 2.53 12.39 -4.58
N ASN A 47 2.81 11.09 -4.71
CA ASN A 47 3.26 10.22 -3.62
C ASN A 47 2.29 10.24 -2.43
N GLU A 48 1.00 10.09 -2.70
CA GLU A 48 -0.07 10.20 -1.69
C GLU A 48 -1.02 8.99 -1.67
N PRO A 49 -1.52 8.59 -0.50
CA PRO A 49 -2.55 7.56 -0.37
C PRO A 49 -3.90 8.05 -0.88
N ARG A 50 -4.58 7.22 -1.68
CA ARG A 50 -5.88 7.53 -2.29
C ARG A 50 -6.85 6.35 -2.20
N CYS A 51 -8.14 6.64 -2.09
CA CYS A 51 -9.21 5.64 -2.06
C CYS A 51 -9.79 5.39 -3.47
N PHE A 52 -10.63 4.37 -3.61
CA PHE A 52 -11.29 4.03 -4.88
C PHE A 52 -12.17 5.14 -5.49
N GLN A 53 -12.54 6.15 -4.70
CA GLN A 53 -13.33 7.28 -5.19
C GLN A 53 -12.47 8.36 -5.86
N HIS A 54 -11.16 8.38 -5.62
CA HIS A 54 -10.26 9.46 -6.05
C HIS A 54 -9.18 8.97 -7.02
N ILE A 55 -9.58 8.27 -8.08
CA ILE A 55 -8.69 7.70 -9.12
C ILE A 55 -8.06 8.84 -9.95
N PRO A 56 -6.75 8.81 -10.26
CA PRO A 56 -6.09 9.84 -11.05
C PRO A 56 -6.61 9.80 -12.49
N ALA A 57 -6.67 10.97 -13.10
CA ALA A 57 -7.05 11.08 -14.51
C ALA A 57 -5.97 10.51 -15.46
N GLU A 58 -4.72 10.41 -14.99
CA GLU A 58 -3.59 9.85 -15.75
C GLU A 58 -3.67 8.33 -15.96
N GLY A 59 -4.59 7.63 -15.30
CA GLY A 59 -4.81 6.18 -15.47
C GLY A 59 -3.97 5.29 -14.55
N GLU A 60 -3.96 3.99 -14.83
CA GLU A 60 -3.38 2.95 -13.94
C GLU A 60 -1.85 3.06 -13.77
N GLU A 61 -1.16 3.74 -14.68
CA GLU A 61 0.29 3.98 -14.61
C GLU A 61 0.70 4.96 -13.48
N ALA A 62 -0.25 5.79 -13.02
CA ALA A 62 -0.09 6.67 -11.88
C ALA A 62 -0.46 5.99 -10.54
N ILE A 63 -0.77 4.69 -10.55
CA ILE A 63 -1.30 3.95 -9.41
C ILE A 63 -0.31 2.86 -8.99
N ARG A 64 0.06 2.84 -7.71
CA ARG A 64 0.78 1.73 -7.07
C ARG A 64 -0.07 1.11 -5.98
N ASP A 65 -0.09 -0.21 -5.89
CA ASP A 65 -0.72 -0.90 -4.76
C ASP A 65 -0.10 -0.49 -3.42
N VAL A 66 -0.94 -0.38 -2.40
CA VAL A 66 -0.46 -0.17 -1.01
C VAL A 66 0.41 -1.36 -0.63
N GLN A 67 1.54 -1.08 0.02
CA GLN A 67 2.45 -2.05 0.57
C GLN A 67 2.42 -2.03 2.11
N PRO A 68 2.84 -3.10 2.79
CA PRO A 68 2.92 -3.13 4.25
C PRO A 68 3.70 -1.97 4.87
N GLU A 69 4.74 -1.49 4.20
CA GLU A 69 5.58 -0.35 4.58
C GLU A 69 4.80 0.96 4.67
N ASP A 70 3.81 1.12 3.79
CA ASP A 70 2.98 2.31 3.70
C ASP A 70 2.13 2.49 4.98
N CYS A 71 1.84 1.40 5.71
CA CYS A 71 1.08 1.46 6.98
C CYS A 71 1.85 2.10 8.15
N PHE A 72 3.17 2.26 8.00
CA PHE A 72 4.06 2.88 8.99
C PHE A 72 4.58 4.25 8.54
N THR A 73 4.24 4.65 7.31
CA THR A 73 4.62 5.95 6.78
C THR A 73 3.73 7.01 7.41
N ASP A 74 4.35 8.09 7.87
CA ASP A 74 3.60 9.27 8.30
C ASP A 74 3.19 10.05 7.04
N TRP A 75 1.91 9.88 6.66
CA TRP A 75 1.34 10.55 5.50
C TRP A 75 0.82 11.95 5.83
N ASP A 76 0.68 12.27 7.11
CA ASP A 76 0.22 13.58 7.59
C ASP A 76 1.40 14.58 7.70
N GLU A 77 2.64 14.10 7.63
CA GLU A 77 3.85 14.92 7.42
C GLU A 77 3.90 15.48 5.98
N TYR A 78 2.99 16.39 5.65
CA TYR A 78 3.22 17.37 4.60
C TYR A 78 3.77 18.67 5.20
N PRO A 79 4.84 19.26 4.63
CA PRO A 79 5.37 20.52 5.07
C PRO A 79 4.27 21.58 4.92
N SER A 80 3.85 22.13 6.05
CA SER A 80 3.08 23.36 6.08
C SER A 80 4.01 24.49 5.65
N GLU A 81 4.06 24.76 4.34
CA GLU A 81 4.57 26.03 3.81
C GLU A 81 3.51 27.13 3.89
#